data_AF-V7PGP5-F1
#
_entry.id   AF-V7PGP5-F1
#
_cell.length_a   1.000
_cell.length_b   1.000
_cell.length_c   1.000
_cell.angle_alpha   90.00
_cell.angle_beta   90.00
_cell.angle_gamma   90.00
#
_symmetry.space_group_name_H-M   'P 1'
#
loop_
_entity.id
_entity.type
_entity.pdbx_description
1 polymer ?
#
loop_
_entity_poly.entity_id
_entity_poly.type
_entity_poly.pdbx_seq_one_letter_code
_entity_poly.pdbx_strand_id
1 'polypeptide(L)'
;MYGYIYVNRQGELWRLLFPIFLHANWWHLIINIICILNLGLVIETKYKKKRFLLIYFLSGFIGNTLTIICNPCQLAVGASTSGFGLIGCSIMEIFLAWKNLSKKAQNYYMFNICIFLVFFLFVSFSPTVDFFGHIGGFVCGAFLACHYNKFLGYDIFQECLHYGFASICALIIFYLPLRLFILNMPCEFV
;
A
#
# COMPACT_ATOMS: atom_id res chain seq x y z
N MET A 1 -3.07 -15.16 20.53
CA MET A 1 -1.82 -14.83 19.81
C MET A 1 -1.99 -13.44 19.22
N TYR A 2 -1.59 -12.39 19.95
CA TYR A 2 -1.93 -11.00 19.60
C TYR A 2 -1.02 -10.51 18.46
N GLY A 3 -1.62 -10.14 17.32
CA GLY A 3 -0.96 -9.82 16.05
C GLY A 3 -0.38 -8.40 15.96
N TYR A 4 0.38 -8.00 16.96
CA TYR A 4 1.20 -6.80 16.89
C TYR A 4 2.43 -7.08 16.01
N ILE A 5 2.86 -6.11 15.19
CA ILE A 5 4.14 -6.28 14.50
C ILE A 5 5.29 -5.97 15.46
N TYR A 6 5.66 -6.95 16.27
CA TYR A 6 6.97 -6.97 16.90
C TYR A 6 7.96 -7.61 15.94
N VAL A 7 8.70 -6.82 15.16
CA VAL A 7 10.00 -7.30 14.70
C VAL A 7 10.93 -7.13 15.89
N ASN A 8 11.04 -8.17 16.72
CA ASN A 8 11.99 -8.18 17.82
C ASN A 8 13.43 -8.10 17.25
N ARG A 9 14.40 -7.72 18.08
CA ARG A 9 15.85 -7.73 17.77
C ARG A 9 16.38 -9.07 17.26
N GLN A 10 15.55 -10.12 17.29
CA GLN A 10 15.80 -11.46 16.76
C GLN A 10 15.70 -11.56 15.23
N GLY A 11 15.35 -10.49 14.50
CA GLY A 11 15.43 -10.45 13.04
C GLY A 11 14.26 -11.13 12.31
N GLU A 12 13.07 -11.11 12.90
CA GLU A 12 11.87 -11.78 12.38
C GLU A 12 11.23 -11.05 11.17
N LEU A 13 11.98 -10.89 10.08
CA LEU A 13 11.58 -10.12 8.89
C LEU A 13 10.30 -10.64 8.22
N TRP A 14 9.94 -11.90 8.43
CA TRP A 14 8.69 -12.46 7.90
C TRP A 14 7.44 -11.74 8.43
N ARG A 15 7.53 -11.08 9.58
CA ARG A 15 6.45 -10.26 10.14
C ARG A 15 6.17 -8.97 9.35
N LEU A 16 7.07 -8.60 8.44
CA LEU A 16 6.84 -7.50 7.49
C LEU A 16 5.95 -7.93 6.32
N LEU A 17 5.93 -9.23 5.98
CA LEU A 17 5.24 -9.71 4.79
C LEU A 17 4.01 -10.55 5.11
N PHE A 18 4.13 -11.51 6.03
CA PHE A 18 3.05 -12.48 6.30
C PHE A 18 1.76 -11.95 6.95
N PRO A 19 1.71 -10.76 7.60
CA PRO A 19 0.44 -10.21 8.05
C PRO A 19 -0.63 -10.09 6.95
N ILE A 20 -0.23 -9.96 5.68
CA ILE A 20 -1.16 -9.87 4.54
C ILE A 20 -2.01 -11.13 4.34
N PHE A 21 -1.64 -12.26 4.94
CA PHE A 21 -2.40 -13.51 4.86
C PHE A 21 -3.33 -13.72 6.06
N LEU A 22 -3.10 -13.00 7.15
CA LEU A 22 -3.88 -13.12 8.39
C LEU A 22 -5.07 -12.16 8.34
N HIS A 23 -6.19 -12.50 8.96
CA HIS A 23 -7.36 -11.61 9.01
C HIS A 23 -7.99 -11.64 10.40
N ALA A 24 -8.40 -10.47 10.89
CA ALA A 24 -8.97 -10.33 12.24
C ALA A 24 -10.34 -11.02 12.40
N ASN A 25 -11.13 -11.09 11.33
CA ASN A 25 -12.45 -11.72 11.31
C ASN A 25 -12.91 -11.98 9.86
N TRP A 26 -14.03 -12.70 9.72
CA TRP A 26 -14.61 -13.07 8.42
C TRP A 26 -14.97 -11.87 7.54
N TRP A 27 -15.55 -10.81 8.12
CA TRP A 27 -15.90 -9.61 7.36
C TRP A 27 -14.66 -8.92 6.79
N HIS A 28 -13.61 -8.81 7.59
CA HIS A 28 -12.34 -8.26 7.16
C HIS A 28 -11.73 -9.08 6.01
N LEU A 29 -11.77 -10.41 6.08
CA LEU A 29 -11.35 -11.29 4.98
C LEU A 29 -12.17 -11.07 3.70
N ILE A 30 -13.51 -11.09 3.81
CA ILE A 30 -14.42 -10.96 2.66
C ILE A 30 -14.20 -9.62 1.94
N ILE A 31 -14.10 -8.52 2.70
CA ILE A 31 -13.88 -7.18 2.13
C ILE A 31 -12.54 -7.11 1.39
N ASN A 32 -11.47 -7.69 1.95
CA ASN A 32 -10.18 -7.74 1.28
C ASN A 32 -10.23 -8.57 0.00
N ILE A 33 -10.86 -9.75 0.02
CA ILE A 33 -11.02 -10.60 -1.17
C ILE A 33 -11.76 -9.83 -2.26
N ILE A 34 -12.88 -9.18 -1.95
CA ILE A 34 -13.66 -8.41 -2.93
C ILE A 34 -12.81 -7.26 -3.50
N CYS A 35 -12.08 -6.53 -2.65
CA CYS A 35 -11.23 -5.43 -3.10
C CYS A 35 -10.11 -5.93 -4.04
N ILE A 36 -9.41 -6.99 -3.63
CA ILE A 36 -8.28 -7.57 -4.36
C ILE A 36 -8.75 -8.20 -5.67
N LEU A 37 -9.88 -8.88 -5.71
CA LEU A 37 -10.40 -9.43 -6.97
C LEU A 37 -10.80 -8.33 -7.95
N ASN A 38 -11.49 -7.29 -7.48
CA ASN A 38 -11.92 -6.19 -8.35
C ASN A 38 -10.74 -5.43 -8.97
N LEU A 39 -9.73 -5.07 -8.16
CA LEU A 39 -8.58 -4.29 -8.65
C LEU A 39 -7.47 -5.19 -9.22
N GLY A 40 -7.20 -6.30 -8.54
CA GLY A 40 -6.12 -7.22 -8.86
C GLY A 40 -6.32 -7.90 -10.20
N LEU A 41 -7.53 -8.34 -10.56
CA LEU A 41 -7.78 -8.93 -11.89
C LEU A 41 -7.54 -7.93 -13.03
N VAL A 42 -7.94 -6.67 -12.83
CA VAL A 42 -7.71 -5.59 -13.81
C VAL A 42 -6.21 -5.32 -13.95
N ILE A 43 -5.49 -5.19 -12.83
CA ILE A 43 -4.05 -4.94 -12.80
C ILE A 43 -3.28 -6.14 -13.38
N GLU A 44 -3.65 -7.38 -13.04
CA GLU A 44 -3.02 -8.59 -13.59
C GLU A 44 -3.21 -8.70 -15.10
N THR A 45 -4.39 -8.37 -15.61
CA THR A 45 -4.65 -8.38 -17.07
C THR A 45 -3.74 -7.40 -17.81
N LYS A 46 -3.57 -6.19 -17.25
CA LYS A 46 -2.72 -5.13 -17.81
C LYS A 46 -1.22 -5.44 -17.70
N TYR A 47 -0.74 -5.74 -16.50
CA TYR A 47 0.69 -5.86 -16.19
C TYR A 47 1.24 -7.28 -16.27
N LYS A 48 0.36 -8.28 -16.43
CA LYS A 48 0.66 -9.71 -16.29
C LYS A 48 0.99 -10.11 -14.86
N LYS A 49 0.83 -11.41 -14.61
CA LYS A 49 0.97 -12.06 -13.30
C LYS A 49 2.19 -11.60 -12.50
N LYS A 50 3.38 -11.61 -13.09
CA LYS A 50 4.64 -11.30 -12.37
C LYS A 50 4.64 -9.90 -11.77
N ARG A 51 4.20 -8.90 -12.54
CA ARG A 51 4.18 -7.50 -12.10
C ARG A 51 3.07 -7.24 -11.09
N PHE A 52 1.90 -7.86 -11.28
CA PHE A 52 0.82 -7.84 -10.29
C PHE A 52 1.28 -8.40 -8.94
N LEU A 53 1.91 -9.57 -8.93
CA LEU A 53 2.44 -10.16 -7.69
C LEU A 53 3.46 -9.23 -7.03
N LEU A 54 4.32 -8.58 -7.82
CA LEU A 54 5.28 -7.62 -7.28
C LEU A 54 4.58 -6.42 -6.62
N ILE A 55 3.55 -5.85 -7.27
CA ILE A 55 2.73 -4.78 -6.68
C ILE A 55 2.11 -5.23 -5.37
N TYR A 56 1.45 -6.39 -5.38
CA TYR A 56 0.75 -6.92 -4.21
C TYR A 56 1.70 -7.15 -3.03
N PHE A 57 2.81 -7.87 -3.24
CA PHE A 57 3.72 -8.23 -2.16
C PHE A 57 4.59 -7.06 -1.69
N LEU A 58 5.11 -6.22 -2.61
CA LEU A 58 5.90 -5.06 -2.19
C LEU A 58 5.04 -4.01 -1.48
N SER A 59 3.82 -3.75 -1.93
CA SER A 59 2.93 -2.83 -1.20
C SER A 59 2.58 -3.33 0.19
N GLY A 60 2.34 -4.64 0.34
CA GLY A 60 2.15 -5.26 1.65
C GLY A 60 3.36 -5.06 2.55
N PHE A 61 4.55 -5.34 2.03
CA PHE A 61 5.82 -5.19 2.74
C PHE A 61 6.10 -3.74 3.16
N ILE A 62 6.04 -2.79 2.22
CA ILE A 62 6.31 -1.36 2.47
C ILE A 62 5.27 -0.77 3.41
N GLY A 63 3.99 -1.15 3.25
CA GLY A 63 2.91 -0.77 4.16
C GLY A 63 3.20 -1.20 5.59
N ASN A 64 3.35 -2.51 5.81
CA ASN A 64 3.62 -3.04 7.15
C ASN A 64 4.92 -2.47 7.77
N THR A 65 5.93 -2.20 6.93
CA THR A 65 7.17 -1.54 7.37
C THR A 65 6.90 -0.13 7.88
N LEU A 66 6.08 0.66 7.18
CA LEU A 66 5.71 2.00 7.61
C LEU A 66 4.88 1.98 8.89
N THR A 67 4.00 0.99 9.05
CA THR A 67 3.25 0.76 10.30
C THR A 67 4.19 0.61 11.49
N ILE A 68 5.24 -0.22 11.39
CA ILE A 68 6.20 -0.42 12.50
C ILE A 68 6.95 0.86 12.84
N ILE A 69 7.29 1.64 11.82
CA ILE A 69 8.03 2.89 11.99
C ILE A 69 7.17 3.92 12.72
N CYS A 70 5.91 4.08 12.30
CA CYS A 70 5.06 5.18 12.76
C CYS A 70 4.13 4.80 13.91
N ASN A 71 3.63 3.56 13.96
CA ASN A 71 2.68 3.06 14.93
C ASN A 71 2.95 1.57 15.29
N PRO A 72 4.05 1.29 16.02
CA PRO A 72 4.49 -0.09 16.29
C PRO A 72 3.51 -0.92 17.13
N CYS A 73 2.62 -0.28 17.89
CA CYS A 73 1.59 -0.97 18.68
C CYS A 73 0.33 -1.27 17.85
N GLN A 74 0.28 -0.89 16.57
CA GLN A 74 -0.85 -1.23 15.71
C GLN A 74 -0.88 -2.74 15.45
N LEU A 75 -2.07 -3.32 15.55
CA LEU A 75 -2.33 -4.66 15.07
C LEU A 75 -2.25 -4.64 13.53
N ALA A 76 -1.16 -5.19 12.96
CA ALA A 76 -1.12 -5.39 11.52
C ALA A 76 -1.59 -6.79 11.18
N VAL A 77 -2.71 -6.81 10.49
CA VAL A 77 -3.38 -8.01 10.05
C VAL A 77 -4.21 -7.62 8.84
N GLY A 78 -4.25 -8.48 7.83
CA GLY A 78 -5.08 -8.29 6.65
C GLY A 78 -4.26 -7.91 5.42
N ALA A 79 -4.79 -8.30 4.27
CA ALA A 79 -4.24 -7.96 2.96
C ALA A 79 -4.44 -6.48 2.57
N SER A 80 -4.95 -5.65 3.48
CA SER A 80 -5.38 -4.29 3.16
C SER A 80 -4.22 -3.40 2.73
N THR A 81 -3.02 -3.55 3.32
CA THR A 81 -1.81 -2.82 2.85
C THR A 81 -1.49 -3.11 1.39
N SER A 82 -1.59 -4.38 0.97
CA SER A 82 -1.49 -4.77 -0.45
C SER A 82 -2.65 -4.21 -1.29
N GLY A 83 -3.88 -4.25 -0.78
CA GLY A 83 -5.06 -3.67 -1.44
C GLY A 83 -4.93 -2.17 -1.70
N PHE A 84 -4.44 -1.41 -0.72
CA PHE A 84 -4.10 0.01 -0.89
C PHE A 84 -3.00 0.23 -1.91
N GLY A 85 -2.06 -0.71 -2.05
CA GLY A 85 -1.12 -0.75 -3.17
C GLY A 85 -1.78 -0.88 -4.53
N LEU A 86 -2.77 -1.76 -4.67
CA LEU A 86 -3.54 -1.89 -5.91
C LEU A 86 -4.32 -0.60 -6.22
N ILE A 87 -4.84 0.07 -5.19
CA ILE A 87 -5.51 1.37 -5.35
C ILE A 87 -4.52 2.45 -5.79
N GLY A 88 -3.38 2.57 -5.12
CA GLY A 88 -2.32 3.52 -5.47
C GLY A 88 -1.80 3.31 -6.88
N CYS A 89 -1.63 2.05 -7.28
CA CYS A 89 -1.31 1.68 -8.66
C CYS A 89 -2.39 2.20 -9.63
N SER A 90 -3.66 1.90 -9.37
CA SER A 90 -4.77 2.27 -10.24
C SER A 90 -4.94 3.80 -10.39
N ILE A 91 -4.86 4.54 -9.27
CA ILE A 91 -4.98 6.01 -9.28
C ILE A 91 -3.81 6.63 -10.03
N MET A 92 -2.59 6.14 -9.82
CA MET A 92 -1.43 6.66 -10.53
C MET A 92 -1.50 6.34 -12.04
N GLU A 93 -1.98 5.16 -12.44
CA GLU A 93 -2.25 4.87 -13.85
C GLU A 93 -3.20 5.89 -14.49
N ILE A 94 -4.33 6.16 -13.83
CA ILE A 94 -5.33 7.13 -14.29
C ILE A 94 -4.70 8.51 -14.40
N PHE A 95 -3.88 8.90 -13.41
CA PHE A 95 -3.18 10.17 -13.40
C PHE A 95 -2.21 10.30 -14.58
N LEU A 96 -1.37 9.29 -14.82
CA LEU A 96 -0.41 9.28 -15.93
C LEU A 96 -1.10 9.33 -17.29
N ALA A 97 -2.23 8.63 -17.43
CA ALA A 97 -3.01 8.60 -18.67
C ALA A 97 -3.99 9.77 -18.82
N TRP A 98 -4.14 10.66 -17.83
CA TRP A 98 -5.28 11.57 -17.70
C TRP A 98 -5.57 12.40 -18.96
N LYS A 99 -4.50 12.95 -19.58
CA LYS A 99 -4.58 13.77 -20.79
C LYS A 99 -5.08 12.99 -22.02
N ASN A 100 -4.91 11.67 -22.03
CA ASN A 100 -5.30 10.77 -23.12
C ASN A 100 -6.71 10.18 -22.93
N LEU A 101 -7.33 10.40 -21.77
CA LEU A 101 -8.68 9.90 -21.47
C LEU A 101 -9.75 10.80 -22.11
N SER A 102 -10.81 10.17 -22.63
CA SER A 102 -12.00 10.91 -23.04
C SER A 102 -12.66 11.62 -21.84
N LYS A 103 -13.39 12.71 -22.08
CA LYS A 103 -14.06 13.44 -21.00
C LYS A 103 -15.04 12.56 -20.21
N LYS A 104 -15.72 11.64 -20.89
CA LYS A 104 -16.60 10.65 -20.26
C LYS A 104 -15.82 9.73 -19.29
N ALA A 105 -14.66 9.26 -19.71
CA ALA A 105 -13.79 8.43 -18.86
C ALA A 105 -13.23 9.22 -17.67
N GLN A 106 -12.79 10.46 -17.89
CA GLN A 106 -12.33 11.34 -16.80
C GLN A 106 -13.42 11.54 -15.75
N ASN A 107 -14.66 11.85 -16.16
CA ASN A 107 -15.77 12.04 -15.23
C ASN A 107 -16.08 10.76 -14.44
N TYR A 108 -16.08 9.61 -15.11
CA TYR A 108 -16.27 8.31 -14.45
C TYR A 108 -15.18 8.03 -13.41
N TYR A 109 -13.90 8.17 -13.77
CA TYR A 109 -12.81 7.92 -12.83
C TYR A 109 -12.78 8.94 -11.70
N MET A 110 -13.05 10.21 -11.96
CA MET A 110 -13.14 11.24 -10.93
C MET A 110 -14.19 10.89 -9.87
N PHE A 111 -15.38 10.46 -10.30
CA PHE A 111 -16.43 10.03 -9.39
C PHE A 111 -16.00 8.84 -8.52
N ASN A 112 -15.38 7.82 -9.10
CA ASN A 112 -14.89 6.65 -8.37
C ASN A 112 -13.74 7.02 -7.40
N ILE A 113 -12.82 7.89 -7.80
CA ILE A 113 -11.74 8.40 -6.94
C ILE A 113 -12.33 9.17 -5.76
N CYS A 114 -13.33 10.03 -5.99
CA CYS A 114 -14.00 10.77 -4.91
C CYS A 114 -14.68 9.82 -3.91
N ILE A 115 -15.41 8.80 -4.39
CA ILE A 115 -16.03 7.78 -3.52
C ILE A 115 -14.94 7.06 -2.70
N PHE A 116 -13.87 6.64 -3.35
CA PHE A 116 -12.75 5.99 -2.68
C PHE A 116 -12.14 6.89 -1.60
N LEU A 117 -11.90 8.17 -1.89
CA LEU A 117 -11.31 9.11 -0.93
C LEU A 117 -12.22 9.31 0.29
N VAL A 118 -13.54 9.42 0.10
CA VAL A 118 -14.50 9.51 1.21
C VAL A 118 -14.47 8.25 2.05
N PHE A 119 -14.50 7.07 1.40
CA PHE A 119 -14.40 5.79 2.08
C PHE A 119 -13.08 5.66 2.85
N PHE A 120 -11.95 6.03 2.22
CA PHE A 120 -10.63 5.99 2.84
C PHE A 120 -10.57 6.88 4.07
N LEU A 121 -11.02 8.14 3.97
CA LEU A 121 -11.05 9.07 5.09
C LEU A 121 -11.91 8.52 6.23
N PHE A 122 -13.12 8.05 5.93
CA PHE A 122 -14.02 7.49 6.94
C PHE A 122 -13.42 6.30 7.68
N VAL A 123 -12.78 5.38 6.96
CA VAL A 123 -12.15 4.19 7.53
C VAL A 123 -10.86 4.52 8.28
N SER A 124 -10.08 5.50 7.79
CA SER A 124 -8.78 5.89 8.35
C SER A 124 -8.83 6.44 9.76
N PHE A 125 -9.97 7.01 10.18
CA PHE A 125 -10.13 7.52 11.55
C PHE A 125 -10.58 6.46 12.56
N SER A 126 -10.81 5.22 12.12
CA SER A 126 -11.07 4.12 13.05
C SER A 126 -9.78 3.69 13.76
N PRO A 127 -9.75 3.57 15.10
CA PRO A 127 -8.57 3.11 15.85
C PRO A 127 -8.09 1.70 15.45
N THR A 128 -8.98 0.89 14.89
CA THR A 128 -8.68 -0.47 14.45
C THR A 128 -8.07 -0.55 13.06
N VAL A 129 -7.90 0.59 12.37
CA VAL A 129 -7.42 0.67 11.01
C VAL A 129 -5.96 1.10 10.97
N ASP A 130 -5.18 0.37 10.19
CA ASP A 130 -3.75 0.66 9.99
C ASP A 130 -3.54 1.76 8.94
N PHE A 131 -3.73 3.01 9.37
CA PHE A 131 -3.58 4.20 8.53
C PHE A 131 -2.19 4.29 7.87
N PHE A 132 -1.12 4.07 8.64
CA PHE A 132 0.24 4.15 8.13
C PHE A 132 0.54 3.01 7.15
N GLY A 133 0.04 1.80 7.44
CA GLY A 133 0.15 0.67 6.51
C GLY A 133 -0.52 0.95 5.17
N HIS A 134 -1.70 1.58 5.19
CA HIS A 134 -2.43 1.95 3.98
C HIS A 134 -1.68 2.99 3.15
N ILE A 135 -1.12 4.03 3.80
CA ILE A 135 -0.28 5.03 3.11
C ILE A 135 0.95 4.36 2.48
N GLY A 136 1.67 3.53 3.22
CA GLY A 136 2.89 2.87 2.72
C GLY A 136 2.59 1.96 1.53
N GLY A 137 1.50 1.20 1.61
CA GLY A 137 1.00 0.38 0.51
C GLY A 137 0.68 1.21 -0.73
N PHE A 138 -0.10 2.28 -0.56
CA PHE A 138 -0.48 3.21 -1.62
C PHE A 138 0.73 3.83 -2.33
N VAL A 139 1.69 4.35 -1.56
CA VAL A 139 2.92 4.96 -2.09
C VAL A 139 3.73 3.97 -2.92
N CYS A 140 3.89 2.74 -2.43
CA CYS A 140 4.58 1.68 -3.17
C CYS A 140 3.84 1.32 -4.48
N GLY A 141 2.51 1.26 -4.43
CA GLY A 141 1.68 0.99 -5.61
C GLY A 141 1.81 2.09 -6.67
N ALA A 142 1.75 3.36 -6.24
CA ALA A 142 1.93 4.52 -7.09
C ALA A 142 3.33 4.53 -7.73
N PHE A 143 4.38 4.26 -6.95
CA PHE A 143 5.74 4.08 -7.47
C PHE A 143 5.80 3.03 -8.58
N LEU A 144 5.23 1.85 -8.36
CA LEU A 144 5.29 0.75 -9.34
C LEU A 144 4.47 1.05 -10.59
N ALA A 145 3.33 1.73 -10.47
CA ALA A 145 2.59 2.23 -11.62
C ALA A 145 3.43 3.23 -12.43
N CYS A 146 4.15 4.14 -11.78
CA CYS A 146 5.10 4.98 -12.48
C CYS A 146 6.15 4.11 -13.21
N HIS A 147 6.84 3.26 -12.45
CA HIS A 147 7.92 2.44 -12.98
C HIS A 147 7.52 1.60 -14.20
N TYR A 148 6.33 0.98 -14.18
CA TYR A 148 5.86 0.15 -15.29
C TYR A 148 5.31 0.90 -16.49
N ASN A 149 4.90 2.16 -16.34
CA ASN A 149 4.32 2.98 -17.41
C ASN A 149 5.27 4.05 -17.98
N LYS A 150 6.58 3.93 -17.74
CA LYS A 150 7.58 4.84 -18.34
C LYS A 150 7.47 4.96 -19.86
N PHE A 151 6.98 3.91 -20.54
CA PHE A 151 6.78 3.89 -21.98
C PHE A 151 5.72 4.91 -22.47
N LEU A 152 4.87 5.45 -21.58
CA LEU A 152 3.90 6.49 -21.93
C LEU A 152 4.56 7.85 -22.26
N GLY A 153 5.88 7.98 -22.03
CA GLY A 153 6.63 9.21 -22.27
C GLY A 153 6.45 10.20 -21.12
N TYR A 154 7.45 10.30 -20.25
CA TYR A 154 7.35 11.13 -19.06
C TYR A 154 7.64 12.60 -19.37
N ASP A 155 6.79 13.49 -18.87
CA ASP A 155 7.21 14.87 -18.65
C ASP A 155 8.03 14.98 -17.35
N ILE A 156 8.69 16.13 -17.17
CA ILE A 156 9.55 16.39 -16.00
C ILE A 156 8.79 16.15 -14.68
N PHE A 157 7.49 16.48 -14.65
CA PHE A 157 6.68 16.30 -13.45
C PHE A 157 6.48 14.80 -13.14
N GLN A 158 6.20 13.98 -14.14
CA GLN A 158 6.08 12.53 -13.99
C GLN A 158 7.39 11.85 -13.60
N GLU A 159 8.54 12.35 -14.09
CA GLU A 159 9.86 11.90 -13.62
C GLU A 159 10.07 12.22 -12.15
N CYS A 160 9.76 13.46 -11.72
CA CYS A 160 9.82 13.86 -10.32
C CYS A 160 8.93 13.00 -9.42
N LEU A 161 7.71 12.66 -9.87
CA LEU A 161 6.84 11.74 -9.13
C LEU A 161 7.47 10.35 -8.96
N HIS A 162 8.00 9.78 -10.05
CA HIS A 162 8.62 8.46 -10.00
C HIS A 162 9.82 8.42 -9.04
N TYR A 163 10.73 9.39 -9.12
CA TYR A 163 11.87 9.47 -8.20
C TYR A 163 11.45 9.85 -6.77
N GLY A 164 10.42 10.68 -6.61
CA GLY A 164 9.85 11.03 -5.32
C GLY A 164 9.29 9.82 -4.58
N PHE A 165 8.39 9.06 -5.21
CA PHE A 165 7.84 7.84 -4.59
C PHE A 165 8.91 6.77 -4.38
N ALA A 166 9.85 6.60 -5.32
CA ALA A 166 11.00 5.70 -5.14
C ALA A 166 11.83 6.07 -3.91
N SER A 167 12.10 7.36 -3.72
CA SER A 167 12.86 7.87 -2.57
C SER A 167 12.11 7.64 -1.27
N ILE A 168 10.79 7.84 -1.24
CA ILE A 168 9.96 7.56 -0.06
C ILE A 168 10.02 6.06 0.29
N CYS A 169 9.85 5.16 -0.69
CA CYS A 169 9.97 3.72 -0.46
C CYS A 169 11.37 3.34 0.06
N ALA A 170 12.43 3.92 -0.50
CA ALA A 170 13.79 3.70 -0.05
C ALA A 170 13.99 4.18 1.40
N LEU A 171 13.52 5.38 1.74
CA LEU A 171 13.60 5.92 3.10
C LEU A 171 12.87 5.04 4.12
N ILE A 172 11.70 4.52 3.78
CA ILE A 172 10.96 3.57 4.63
C ILE A 172 11.81 2.33 4.93
N ILE A 173 12.45 1.76 3.91
CA ILE A 173 13.32 0.58 4.08
C ILE A 173 14.59 0.92 4.89
N PHE A 174 15.26 2.03 4.58
CA PHE A 174 16.53 2.40 5.23
C PHE A 174 16.35 2.88 6.67
N TYR A 175 15.18 3.44 7.02
CA TYR A 175 14.88 3.85 8.39
C TYR A 175 14.49 2.66 9.27
N LEU A 176 14.06 1.54 8.69
CA LEU A 176 13.62 0.36 9.43
C LEU A 176 14.69 -0.16 10.42
N PRO A 177 15.98 -0.38 10.07
CA PRO A 177 16.99 -0.84 11.02
C PRO A 177 17.19 0.12 12.20
N LEU A 178 17.19 1.44 11.95
CA LEU A 178 17.30 2.45 13.01
C LEU A 178 16.15 2.30 14.01
N ARG A 179 14.92 2.12 13.52
CA ARG A 179 13.75 1.90 14.39
C ARG A 179 13.84 0.59 15.18
N LEU A 180 14.22 -0.51 14.53
CA LEU A 180 14.20 -1.84 15.15
C LEU A 180 15.32 -2.06 16.17
N PHE A 181 16.50 -1.49 15.95
CA PHE A 181 17.68 -1.79 16.76
C PHE A 181 18.02 -0.71 17.78
N ILE A 182 17.68 0.56 17.51
CA ILE A 182 18.14 1.70 18.33
C ILE A 182 17.03 2.27 19.21
N LEU A 183 15.78 2.30 18.75
CA LEU A 183 14.66 2.84 19.51
C LEU A 183 13.94 1.72 20.26
N ASN A 184 13.84 1.82 21.59
CA ASN A 184 13.05 0.88 22.39
C ASN A 184 11.58 0.96 21.93
N MET A 185 10.98 -0.20 21.64
CA MET A 185 9.57 -0.26 21.29
C MET A 185 8.75 -0.11 22.58
N PRO A 186 7.93 0.95 22.71
CA PRO A 186 7.27 1.32 23.98
C PRO A 186 6.01 0.49 24.29
N CYS A 187 5.67 -0.51 23.47
CA CYS A 187 4.48 -1.32 23.66
C CYS A 187 4.74 -2.35 24.77
N GLU A 188 4.65 -1.93 26.04
CA GLU A 188 4.62 -2.84 27.18
C GLU A 188 3.23 -3.50 27.25
N PHE A 189 3.21 -4.82 27.36
CA PHE A 189 1.98 -5.60 27.49
C PHE A 189 1.47 -5.49 28.93
N VAL A 190 0.21 -5.09 29.08
CA VAL A 190 -0.61 -5.45 30.25
C VAL A 190 -1.59 -6.52 29.81
#